data_AF-A0A8X8C2N9-F1
#
_entry.id   AF-A0A8X8C2N9-F1
#
_cell.length_a   1.000
_cell.length_b   1.000
_cell.length_c   1.000
_cell.angle_alpha   90.00
_cell.angle_beta   90.00
_cell.angle_gamma   90.00
#
_symmetry.space_group_name_H-M   'P 1'
#
loop_
_entity.id
_entity.type
_entity.pdbx_description
1 polymer ?
#
loop_
_entity_poly.entity_id
_entity_poly.type
_entity_poly.pdbx_seq_one_letter_code
_entity_poly.pdbx_strand_id
1 'polypeptide(L)'
;MSYMGAASKVTARLGSKEADIDTFNLPCYNPYEGEVREIIEMEGSFAIDKLETFAINWDANDDISNKDFKTVLSKARPILEDTIKDMFSTALPTCFKLADLGCSSGPNTLLFVSEIMDVVCEICQQLNCKLPEFQVFLNDLPGNDFNTVFKSLPFFWEKFGKEMGDLYGQHCFITGVPGSFYHRLFPSKSLHFFHSSYSLHWLSKVPEGISNNKGNIYMAKASPPDVFKAYLEQFQKDFSLFLSLRSEEIIQGGRVALTFIGRSIDDPRSKDCCLYWDLLAKSLLDLAAKGLLVETDIDTFNLPYYNPYEGEVREIIEMEGSFDIDKLETFAINWDANDDISNKDFVFEKDQCGRNVANIVRAVAEPMLVSHFGDEIMDELFKWYAEYVGEHLCVEKTKHINIVLTLTKKE
;
A
#
# COMPACT_ATOMS: atom_id res chain seq x y z
N MET A 1 5.95 -10.41 -30.54
CA MET A 1 4.59 -10.01 -30.95
C MET A 1 3.74 -9.99 -29.69
N SER A 2 3.49 -8.80 -29.18
CA SER A 2 2.73 -8.54 -27.95
C SER A 2 1.25 -8.79 -28.18
N TYR A 3 0.63 -9.63 -27.34
CA TYR A 3 -0.82 -9.74 -27.28
C TYR A 3 -1.35 -8.58 -26.42
N MET A 4 -1.93 -7.56 -27.07
CA MET A 4 -2.80 -6.57 -26.44
C MET A 4 -4.20 -7.17 -26.34
N GLY A 5 -4.72 -7.37 -25.14
CA GLY A 5 -6.12 -7.74 -24.95
C GLY A 5 -7.01 -6.50 -24.94
N ALA A 6 -7.87 -6.34 -25.94
CA ALA A 6 -8.93 -5.33 -25.95
C ALA A 6 -10.24 -5.95 -25.41
N ALA A 7 -11.01 -5.19 -24.63
CA ALA A 7 -12.36 -5.57 -24.22
C ALA A 7 -13.38 -4.83 -25.10
N SER A 8 -14.42 -5.53 -25.57
CA SER A 8 -15.48 -4.99 -26.43
C SER A 8 -16.77 -4.85 -25.62
N LYS A 9 -17.42 -3.68 -25.67
CA LYS A 9 -18.78 -3.47 -25.12
C LYS A 9 -19.77 -3.48 -26.28
N VAL A 10 -20.81 -4.31 -26.20
CA VAL A 10 -21.90 -4.35 -27.20
C VAL A 10 -23.12 -3.64 -26.61
N THR A 11 -23.71 -2.71 -27.37
CA THR A 11 -24.96 -2.03 -26.99
C THR A 11 -26.02 -2.36 -28.03
N ALA A 12 -27.14 -2.98 -27.62
CA ALA A 12 -28.27 -3.29 -28.49
C ALA A 12 -29.55 -2.63 -27.94
N ARG A 13 -30.35 -1.99 -28.80
CA ARG A 13 -31.61 -1.35 -28.42
C ARG A 13 -32.80 -2.26 -28.73
N LEU A 14 -33.64 -2.50 -27.72
CA LEU A 14 -35.05 -2.87 -27.90
C LEU A 14 -35.90 -1.59 -28.01
N GLY A 15 -36.91 -1.61 -28.88
CA GLY A 15 -37.69 -0.44 -29.28
C GLY A 15 -38.02 0.57 -28.17
N SER A 16 -37.63 1.82 -28.40
CA SER A 16 -38.11 3.06 -27.78
C SER A 16 -38.06 3.26 -26.26
N LYS A 17 -37.29 2.47 -25.49
CA LYS A 17 -36.84 2.86 -24.14
C LYS A 17 -35.47 2.26 -23.84
N GLU A 18 -34.49 3.12 -23.57
CA GLU A 18 -33.21 2.71 -22.97
C GLU A 18 -33.47 2.25 -21.54
N ALA A 19 -33.11 1.00 -21.25
CA ALA A 19 -32.95 0.49 -19.90
C ALA A 19 -31.54 -0.09 -19.83
N ASP A 20 -30.71 0.46 -18.94
CA ASP A 20 -29.44 -0.16 -18.55
C ASP A 20 -29.77 -1.44 -17.79
N ILE A 21 -29.47 -2.57 -18.41
CA ILE A 21 -29.54 -3.88 -17.76
C ILE A 21 -28.10 -4.29 -17.46
N ASP A 22 -27.74 -4.16 -16.17
CA ASP A 22 -26.69 -4.95 -15.56
C ASP A 22 -27.14 -6.43 -15.57
N THR A 23 -26.32 -7.32 -16.14
CA THR A 23 -25.88 -8.62 -15.56
C THR A 23 -25.47 -9.69 -16.62
N PHE A 24 -24.23 -10.18 -16.46
CA PHE A 24 -23.75 -11.58 -16.56
C PHE A 24 -24.11 -12.50 -17.74
N ASN A 25 -23.11 -12.88 -18.56
CA ASN A 25 -22.43 -14.21 -18.51
C ASN A 25 -21.26 -14.31 -19.52
N LEU A 26 -20.10 -14.75 -19.04
CA LEU A 26 -18.83 -14.98 -19.75
C LEU A 26 -18.89 -16.16 -20.75
N PRO A 27 -18.02 -16.18 -21.77
CA PRO A 27 -16.77 -16.96 -21.65
C PRO A 27 -15.51 -16.14 -21.99
N CYS A 28 -14.35 -16.64 -21.57
CA CYS A 28 -13.00 -16.18 -21.92
C CYS A 28 -12.71 -16.35 -23.42
N TYR A 29 -13.41 -15.56 -24.22
CA TYR A 29 -13.23 -15.39 -25.64
C TYR A 29 -13.34 -13.89 -25.89
N ASN A 30 -12.27 -13.28 -26.40
CA ASN A 30 -12.31 -11.90 -26.87
C ASN A 30 -12.55 -11.96 -28.39
N PRO A 31 -13.81 -12.05 -28.85
CA PRO A 31 -14.10 -12.00 -30.26
C PRO A 31 -13.65 -10.63 -30.78
N TYR A 32 -12.90 -10.65 -31.88
CA TYR A 32 -12.60 -9.41 -32.59
C TYR A 32 -13.89 -8.90 -33.27
N GLU A 33 -13.94 -7.61 -33.59
CA GLU A 33 -15.14 -6.95 -34.13
C GLU A 33 -15.83 -7.73 -35.25
N GLY A 34 -15.06 -8.33 -36.17
CA GLY A 34 -15.61 -9.09 -37.30
C GLY A 34 -16.44 -10.31 -36.89
N GLU A 35 -16.04 -10.98 -35.82
CA GLU A 35 -16.71 -12.18 -35.34
C GLU A 35 -18.00 -11.86 -34.57
N VAL A 36 -18.00 -10.77 -33.81
CA VAL A 36 -19.22 -10.25 -33.16
C VAL A 36 -20.26 -9.86 -34.22
N ARG A 37 -19.82 -9.28 -35.33
CA ARG A 37 -20.71 -8.93 -36.46
C ARG A 37 -21.31 -10.17 -37.12
N GLU A 38 -20.50 -11.18 -37.44
CA GLU A 38 -20.99 -12.42 -38.06
C GLU A 38 -22.04 -13.13 -37.19
N ILE A 39 -21.83 -13.19 -35.88
CA ILE A 39 -22.76 -13.85 -34.95
C ILE A 39 -24.12 -13.12 -34.92
N ILE A 40 -24.10 -11.80 -34.83
CA ILE A 40 -25.33 -10.98 -34.77
C ILE A 40 -26.06 -11.01 -36.12
N GLU A 41 -25.34 -10.98 -37.24
CA GLU A 41 -25.91 -11.12 -38.58
C GLU A 41 -26.50 -12.52 -38.82
N MET A 42 -25.85 -13.58 -38.31
CA MET A 42 -26.37 -14.95 -38.37
C MET A 42 -27.64 -15.16 -37.54
N GLU A 43 -27.74 -14.52 -36.37
CA GLU A 43 -28.91 -14.62 -35.50
C GLU A 43 -30.12 -13.86 -36.08
N GLY A 44 -29.87 -12.80 -36.85
CA GLY A 44 -30.87 -12.08 -37.66
C GLY A 44 -31.91 -11.28 -36.87
N SER A 45 -31.78 -11.19 -35.55
CA SER A 45 -32.73 -10.53 -34.65
C SER A 45 -32.41 -9.07 -34.36
N PHE A 46 -31.20 -8.61 -34.70
CA PHE A 46 -30.70 -7.27 -34.36
C PHE A 46 -29.94 -6.63 -35.53
N ALA A 47 -30.04 -5.30 -35.67
CA ALA A 47 -29.21 -4.52 -36.58
C ALA A 47 -28.10 -3.82 -35.80
N ILE A 48 -26.86 -3.86 -36.31
CA ILE A 48 -25.70 -3.23 -35.68
C ILE A 48 -25.55 -1.79 -36.20
N ASP A 49 -25.95 -0.81 -35.38
CA ASP A 49 -25.79 0.61 -35.74
C ASP A 49 -24.35 1.12 -35.51
N LYS A 50 -23.67 0.64 -34.46
CA LYS A 50 -22.30 1.04 -34.12
C LYS A 50 -21.62 -0.01 -33.24
N LEU A 51 -20.37 -0.36 -33.55
CA LEU A 51 -19.50 -1.20 -32.72
C LEU A 51 -18.18 -0.46 -32.52
N GLU A 52 -17.75 -0.27 -31.27
CA GLU A 52 -16.49 0.43 -30.95
C GLU A 52 -15.65 -0.40 -29.97
N THR A 53 -14.35 -0.43 -30.20
CA THR A 53 -13.35 -1.04 -29.33
C THR A 53 -12.56 0.04 -28.60
N PHE A 54 -12.33 -0.15 -27.31
CA PHE A 54 -11.53 0.77 -26.49
C PHE A 54 -10.31 0.02 -25.96
N ALA A 55 -9.13 0.63 -26.11
CA ALA A 55 -7.91 0.16 -25.46
C ALA A 55 -7.87 0.72 -24.03
N ILE A 56 -7.70 -0.15 -23.05
CA ILE A 56 -7.46 0.24 -21.65
C ILE A 56 -5.94 0.28 -21.47
N ASN A 57 -5.39 1.48 -21.28
CA ASN A 57 -3.98 1.64 -20.90
C ASN A 57 -3.86 1.38 -19.40
N TRP A 58 -2.92 0.51 -19.01
CA TRP A 58 -2.48 0.41 -17.62
C TRP A 58 -1.41 1.49 -17.43
N ASP A 59 -1.57 2.37 -16.45
CA ASP A 59 -0.68 3.50 -16.23
C ASP A 59 0.74 3.04 -15.84
N ALA A 60 1.75 3.72 -16.39
CA ALA A 60 3.17 3.49 -16.13
C ALA A 60 3.65 3.96 -14.74
N ASN A 61 2.76 4.57 -13.94
CA ASN A 61 3.08 5.04 -12.58
C ASN A 61 3.18 3.89 -11.55
N ASP A 62 2.69 2.70 -11.87
CA ASP A 62 2.68 1.54 -10.95
C ASP A 62 4.03 0.83 -10.81
N ASP A 63 4.95 0.96 -11.77
CA ASP A 63 6.10 0.03 -11.84
C ASP A 63 7.18 0.28 -10.75
N ILE A 64 7.34 1.54 -10.32
CA ILE A 64 8.38 1.94 -9.35
C ILE A 64 7.90 1.75 -7.92
N SER A 65 6.67 2.14 -7.59
CA SER A 65 6.06 1.86 -6.29
C SER A 65 5.99 0.36 -6.02
N ASN A 66 5.69 -0.44 -7.05
CA ASN A 66 5.79 -1.90 -7.01
C ASN A 66 7.22 -2.39 -6.72
N LYS A 67 8.26 -1.70 -7.17
CA LYS A 67 9.66 -2.11 -6.95
C LYS A 67 10.15 -1.83 -5.53
N ASP A 68 9.80 -0.68 -4.95
CA ASP A 68 10.09 -0.40 -3.54
C ASP A 68 9.37 -1.40 -2.63
N PHE A 69 8.08 -1.63 -2.89
CA PHE A 69 7.30 -2.60 -2.14
C PHE A 69 7.90 -4.02 -2.23
N LYS A 70 8.31 -4.46 -3.41
CA LYS A 70 9.02 -5.76 -3.60
C LYS A 70 10.33 -5.83 -2.82
N THR A 71 11.08 -4.74 -2.76
CA THR A 71 12.36 -4.70 -2.04
C THR A 71 12.15 -4.79 -0.53
N VAL A 72 11.15 -4.08 -0.01
CA VAL A 72 10.71 -4.17 1.39
C VAL A 72 10.24 -5.58 1.72
N LEU A 73 9.38 -6.15 0.88
CA LEU A 73 8.86 -7.51 1.04
C LEU A 73 9.99 -8.54 1.06
N SER A 74 10.95 -8.44 0.13
CA SER A 74 12.11 -9.32 0.09
C SER A 74 12.97 -9.23 1.36
N LYS A 75 13.16 -8.04 1.92
CA LYS A 75 13.89 -7.84 3.17
C LYS A 75 13.11 -8.33 4.40
N ALA A 76 11.79 -8.23 4.39
CA ALA A 76 10.92 -8.71 5.46
C ALA A 76 10.64 -10.23 5.39
N ARG A 77 10.79 -10.84 4.21
CA ARG A 77 10.48 -12.26 3.97
C ARG A 77 11.13 -13.22 4.97
N PRO A 78 12.44 -13.15 5.29
CA PRO A 78 13.05 -14.08 6.26
C PRO A 78 12.40 -13.98 7.65
N ILE A 79 12.01 -12.77 8.07
CA ILE A 79 11.35 -12.54 9.35
C ILE A 79 9.95 -13.16 9.36
N LEU A 80 9.23 -13.03 8.24
CA LEU A 80 7.92 -13.63 8.03
C LEU A 80 8.00 -15.16 8.05
N GLU A 81 8.98 -15.75 7.35
CA GLU A 81 9.24 -17.19 7.33
C GLU A 81 9.47 -17.76 8.73
N ASP A 82 10.41 -17.17 9.49
CA ASP A 82 10.73 -17.60 10.84
C ASP A 82 9.50 -17.53 11.75
N THR A 83 8.70 -16.47 11.62
CA THR A 83 7.49 -16.24 12.42
C THR A 83 6.39 -17.25 12.12
N ILE A 84 6.11 -17.50 10.84
CA ILE A 84 5.09 -18.49 10.42
C ILE A 84 5.55 -19.90 10.81
N LYS A 85 6.84 -20.21 10.66
CA LYS A 85 7.41 -21.51 10.99
C LYS A 85 7.30 -21.82 12.49
N ASP A 86 7.60 -20.83 13.34
CA ASP A 86 7.44 -20.95 14.78
C ASP A 86 5.97 -21.19 15.15
N MET A 87 5.06 -20.39 14.59
CA MET A 87 3.62 -20.54 14.82
C MET A 87 3.11 -21.94 14.43
N PHE A 88 3.50 -22.45 13.25
CA PHE A 88 3.09 -23.77 12.76
C PHE A 88 3.73 -24.93 13.52
N SER A 89 4.85 -24.69 14.21
CA SER A 89 5.49 -25.68 15.08
C SER A 89 4.69 -25.91 16.38
N THR A 90 3.89 -24.93 16.80
CA THR A 90 3.04 -25.03 18.00
C THR A 90 1.66 -25.60 17.71
N ALA A 91 1.00 -25.12 16.66
CA ALA A 91 -0.32 -25.59 16.23
C ALA A 91 -0.54 -25.35 14.74
N LEU A 92 -1.06 -26.36 14.04
CA LEU A 92 -1.44 -26.25 12.64
C LEU A 92 -2.95 -26.04 12.51
N PRO A 93 -3.42 -24.85 12.10
CA PRO A 93 -4.84 -24.62 11.90
C PRO A 93 -5.31 -25.39 10.66
N THR A 94 -6.58 -25.81 10.66
CA THR A 94 -7.21 -26.33 9.44
C THR A 94 -7.52 -25.23 8.44
N CYS A 95 -7.84 -24.03 8.95
CA CYS A 95 -8.03 -22.80 8.19
C CYS A 95 -7.18 -21.68 8.80
N PHE A 96 -6.16 -21.26 8.07
CA PHE A 96 -5.30 -20.14 8.43
C PHE A 96 -5.94 -18.82 8.03
N LYS A 97 -6.42 -18.09 9.03
CA LYS A 97 -7.09 -16.79 8.87
C LYS A 97 -6.11 -15.66 9.10
N LEU A 98 -5.88 -14.85 8.07
CA LEU A 98 -4.96 -13.72 8.12
C LEU A 98 -5.59 -12.45 7.58
N ALA A 99 -5.14 -11.29 8.06
CA ALA A 99 -5.56 -10.00 7.52
C ALA A 99 -4.36 -9.14 7.16
N ASP A 100 -4.43 -8.49 6.00
CA ASP A 100 -3.52 -7.44 5.56
C ASP A 100 -4.18 -6.08 5.81
N LEU A 101 -3.59 -5.28 6.70
CA LEU A 101 -4.15 -4.03 7.20
C LEU A 101 -3.47 -2.84 6.52
N GLY A 102 -4.24 -2.11 5.71
CA GLY A 102 -3.73 -1.09 4.79
C GLY A 102 -3.22 -1.72 3.50
N CYS A 103 -4.10 -2.49 2.85
CA CYS A 103 -3.76 -3.31 1.70
C CYS A 103 -3.59 -2.51 0.40
N SER A 104 -4.06 -1.26 0.36
CA SER A 104 -4.12 -0.39 -0.80
C SER A 104 -4.87 -1.04 -1.98
N SER A 105 -4.55 -0.62 -3.20
CA SER A 105 -5.07 -1.13 -4.46
C SER A 105 -3.94 -1.57 -5.39
N GLY A 106 -4.29 -2.38 -6.40
CA GLY A 106 -3.35 -2.77 -7.45
C GLY A 106 -2.53 -4.04 -7.14
N PRO A 107 -1.46 -4.29 -7.90
CA PRO A 107 -0.73 -5.57 -7.86
C PRO A 107 -0.07 -5.89 -6.51
N ASN A 108 0.35 -4.87 -5.75
CA ASN A 108 1.05 -5.06 -4.47
C ASN A 108 0.19 -5.75 -3.42
N THR A 109 -1.10 -5.43 -3.37
CA THR A 109 -2.08 -6.02 -2.44
C THR A 109 -2.05 -7.55 -2.50
N LEU A 110 -2.11 -8.11 -3.72
CA LEU A 110 -2.15 -9.55 -3.92
C LEU A 110 -0.77 -10.20 -3.93
N LEU A 111 0.29 -9.45 -4.28
CA LEU A 111 1.66 -9.93 -4.20
C LEU A 111 2.03 -10.38 -2.79
N PHE A 112 1.62 -9.61 -1.78
CA PHE A 112 1.86 -9.98 -0.39
C PHE A 112 1.13 -11.27 0.01
N VAL A 113 -0.11 -11.42 -0.43
CA VAL A 113 -0.91 -12.63 -0.19
C VAL A 113 -0.23 -13.85 -0.80
N SER A 114 0.26 -13.75 -2.04
CA SER A 114 1.08 -14.80 -2.67
C SER A 114 2.29 -15.14 -1.80
N GLU A 115 3.04 -14.15 -1.34
CA GLU A 115 4.25 -14.38 -0.56
C GLU A 115 3.99 -15.14 0.76
N ILE A 116 2.96 -14.76 1.53
CA ILE A 116 2.58 -15.53 2.73
C ILE A 116 2.21 -16.96 2.36
N MET A 117 1.43 -17.14 1.30
CA MET A 117 0.97 -18.45 0.90
C MET A 117 2.16 -19.33 0.46
N ASP A 118 3.11 -18.78 -0.27
CA ASP A 118 4.34 -19.46 -0.70
C ASP A 118 5.16 -19.90 0.51
N VAL A 119 5.38 -19.01 1.48
CA VAL A 119 6.06 -19.31 2.74
C VAL A 119 5.36 -20.45 3.50
N VAL A 120 4.03 -20.38 3.62
CA VAL A 120 3.24 -21.44 4.29
C VAL A 120 3.36 -22.77 3.54
N CYS A 121 3.28 -22.76 2.20
CA CYS A 121 3.45 -23.94 1.36
C CYS A 121 4.83 -24.59 1.57
N GLU A 122 5.90 -23.80 1.53
CA GLU A 122 7.28 -24.26 1.76
C GLU A 122 7.43 -24.89 3.16
N ILE A 123 6.88 -24.24 4.18
CA ILE A 123 6.90 -24.75 5.57
C ILE A 123 6.09 -26.05 5.67
N CYS A 124 4.91 -26.13 5.06
CA CYS A 124 4.09 -27.34 5.08
C CYS A 124 4.79 -28.53 4.41
N GLN A 125 5.49 -28.29 3.30
CA GLN A 125 6.31 -29.29 2.63
C GLN A 125 7.46 -29.76 3.52
N GLN A 126 8.16 -28.83 4.19
CA GLN A 126 9.26 -29.15 5.11
C GLN A 126 8.78 -29.95 6.34
N LEU A 127 7.63 -29.60 6.90
CA LEU A 127 7.03 -30.27 8.06
C LEU A 127 6.24 -31.53 7.70
N ASN A 128 6.12 -31.85 6.40
CA ASN A 128 5.31 -32.95 5.87
C ASN A 128 3.87 -32.95 6.42
N CYS A 129 3.25 -31.77 6.45
CA CYS A 129 1.88 -31.58 6.91
C CYS A 129 0.95 -31.14 5.78
N LYS A 130 -0.36 -31.24 6.03
CA LYS A 130 -1.38 -30.81 5.08
C LYS A 130 -1.43 -29.28 5.05
N LEU A 131 -1.52 -28.70 3.86
CA LEU A 131 -1.78 -27.29 3.67
C LEU A 131 -3.14 -26.88 4.28
N PRO A 132 -3.21 -25.78 5.04
CA PRO A 132 -4.48 -25.23 5.51
C PRO A 132 -5.27 -24.57 4.37
N GLU A 133 -6.58 -24.38 4.58
CA GLU A 133 -7.32 -23.38 3.83
C GLU A 133 -6.89 -21.97 4.27
N PHE A 134 -6.83 -21.02 3.36
CA PHE A 134 -6.52 -19.62 3.63
C PHE A 134 -7.80 -18.79 3.59
N GLN A 135 -8.05 -18.05 4.66
CA GLN A 135 -9.03 -16.97 4.65
C GLN A 135 -8.29 -15.65 4.82
N VAL A 136 -8.23 -14.88 3.75
CA VAL A 136 -7.47 -13.63 3.66
C VAL A 136 -8.44 -12.46 3.71
N PHE A 137 -8.22 -11.56 4.66
CA PHE A 137 -8.96 -10.32 4.78
C PHE A 137 -8.08 -9.16 4.31
N LEU A 138 -8.51 -8.46 3.26
CA LEU A 138 -7.87 -7.25 2.76
C LEU A 138 -8.56 -6.06 3.39
N ASN A 139 -7.89 -5.36 4.30
CA ASN A 139 -8.42 -4.19 4.98
C ASN A 139 -7.80 -2.91 4.43
N ASP A 140 -8.64 -1.91 4.21
CA ASP A 140 -8.25 -0.55 3.93
C ASP A 140 -9.39 0.41 4.28
N LEU A 141 -9.16 1.72 4.17
CA LEU A 141 -10.17 2.74 4.36
C LEU A 141 -11.32 2.59 3.33
N PRO A 142 -12.54 3.04 3.66
CA PRO A 142 -13.69 2.91 2.76
C PRO A 142 -13.53 3.57 1.38
N GLY A 143 -12.62 4.54 1.25
CA GLY A 143 -12.32 5.22 -0.01
C GLY A 143 -11.34 4.46 -0.93
N ASN A 144 -10.76 3.34 -0.48
CA ASN A 144 -9.85 2.54 -1.28
C ASN A 144 -10.55 1.86 -2.46
N ASP A 145 -9.83 1.64 -3.56
CA ASP A 145 -10.37 1.02 -4.77
C ASP A 145 -10.38 -0.52 -4.71
N PHE A 146 -11.20 -1.05 -3.80
CA PHE A 146 -11.47 -2.48 -3.71
C PHE A 146 -11.99 -3.08 -5.02
N ASN A 147 -12.65 -2.29 -5.87
CA ASN A 147 -13.16 -2.79 -7.15
C ASN A 147 -12.01 -3.21 -8.08
N THR A 148 -10.94 -2.43 -8.14
CA THR A 148 -9.75 -2.78 -8.93
C THR A 148 -9.10 -4.06 -8.38
N VAL A 149 -8.96 -4.18 -7.06
CA VAL A 149 -8.47 -5.42 -6.43
C VAL A 149 -9.34 -6.62 -6.81
N PHE A 150 -10.66 -6.54 -6.65
CA PHE A 150 -11.57 -7.65 -6.94
C PHE A 150 -11.59 -8.03 -8.42
N LYS A 151 -11.48 -7.07 -9.34
CA LYS A 151 -11.36 -7.33 -10.78
C LYS A 151 -10.07 -8.08 -11.15
N SER A 152 -9.01 -7.93 -10.36
CA SER A 152 -7.73 -8.63 -10.60
C SER A 152 -7.68 -10.06 -10.05
N LEU A 153 -8.62 -10.45 -9.19
CA LEU A 153 -8.63 -11.77 -8.55
C LEU A 153 -8.67 -12.95 -9.53
N PRO A 154 -9.45 -12.93 -10.63
CA PRO A 154 -9.42 -14.02 -11.62
C PRO A 154 -8.02 -14.30 -12.16
N PHE A 155 -7.27 -13.25 -12.49
CA PHE A 155 -5.90 -13.36 -12.97
C PHE A 155 -4.95 -13.87 -11.87
N PHE A 156 -5.13 -13.39 -10.64
CA PHE A 156 -4.38 -13.87 -9.48
C PHE A 156 -4.56 -15.38 -9.28
N TRP A 157 -5.79 -15.90 -9.30
CA TRP A 157 -6.05 -17.33 -9.15
C TRP A 157 -5.52 -18.16 -10.32
N GLU A 158 -5.60 -17.65 -11.56
CA GLU A 158 -5.01 -18.32 -12.73
C GLU A 158 -3.49 -18.45 -12.61
N LYS A 159 -2.81 -17.35 -12.23
CA LYS A 159 -1.37 -17.35 -12.02
C LYS A 159 -0.97 -18.31 -10.90
N PHE A 160 -1.65 -18.20 -9.76
CA PHE A 160 -1.37 -19.03 -8.59
C PHE A 160 -1.62 -20.52 -8.86
N GLY A 161 -2.68 -20.86 -9.59
CA GLY A 161 -2.99 -22.24 -9.98
C GLY A 161 -1.95 -22.85 -10.92
N LYS A 162 -1.35 -22.06 -11.82
CA LYS A 162 -0.27 -22.53 -12.71
C LYS A 162 1.05 -22.75 -11.98
N GLU A 163 1.39 -21.91 -11.01
CA GLU A 163 2.67 -21.95 -10.30
C GLU A 163 2.71 -23.04 -9.22
N MET A 164 1.57 -23.32 -8.55
CA MET A 164 1.49 -24.29 -7.45
C MET A 164 0.74 -25.60 -7.80
N GLY A 165 0.26 -25.74 -9.05
CA GLY A 165 -0.52 -26.89 -9.52
C GLY A 165 -2.03 -26.76 -9.24
N ASP A 166 -2.84 -27.51 -9.99
CA ASP A 166 -4.33 -27.46 -10.03
C ASP A 166 -5.07 -27.61 -8.68
N LEU A 167 -4.34 -27.86 -7.59
CA LEU A 167 -4.88 -28.04 -6.25
C LEU A 167 -5.08 -26.72 -5.47
N TYR A 168 -4.41 -25.62 -5.80
CA TYR A 168 -4.29 -24.48 -4.87
C TYR A 168 -5.28 -23.33 -5.07
N GLY A 169 -5.79 -23.11 -6.29
CA GLY A 169 -6.81 -22.08 -6.56
C GLY A 169 -8.14 -22.29 -5.82
N GLN A 170 -8.32 -23.44 -5.16
CA GLN A 170 -9.51 -23.81 -4.38
C GLN A 170 -9.35 -23.61 -2.87
N HIS A 171 -8.16 -23.22 -2.38
CA HIS A 171 -7.86 -23.11 -0.95
C HIS A 171 -7.67 -21.68 -0.44
N CYS A 172 -7.87 -20.64 -1.25
CA CYS A 172 -7.72 -19.25 -0.82
C CYS A 172 -8.99 -18.43 -1.03
N PHE A 173 -9.54 -17.90 0.07
CA PHE A 173 -10.75 -17.10 0.10
C PHE A 173 -10.41 -15.67 0.49
N ILE A 174 -10.60 -14.73 -0.43
CA ILE A 174 -10.28 -13.31 -0.23
C ILE A 174 -11.55 -12.53 0.09
N THR A 175 -11.51 -11.71 1.15
CA THR A 175 -12.61 -10.84 1.59
C THR A 175 -12.09 -9.42 1.78
N GLY A 176 -12.80 -8.40 1.25
CA GLY A 176 -12.50 -7.00 1.58
C GLY A 176 -13.17 -6.56 2.87
N VAL A 177 -12.45 -5.77 3.68
CA VAL A 177 -12.90 -5.25 4.97
C VAL A 177 -12.68 -3.74 5.00
N PRO A 178 -13.68 -2.93 4.58
CA PRO A 178 -13.55 -1.48 4.59
C PRO A 178 -13.65 -0.94 6.02
N GLY A 179 -12.67 -0.15 6.44
CA GLY A 179 -12.64 0.49 7.75
C GLY A 179 -11.23 0.85 8.19
N SER A 180 -11.14 1.83 9.08
CA SER A 180 -9.86 2.16 9.71
C SER A 180 -9.46 1.07 10.70
N PHE A 181 -8.22 0.59 10.58
CA PHE A 181 -7.56 -0.24 11.59
C PHE A 181 -7.36 0.44 12.96
N TYR A 182 -7.72 1.71 13.14
CA TYR A 182 -7.86 2.33 14.47
C TYR A 182 -9.24 2.09 15.10
N HIS A 183 -10.00 1.13 14.56
CA HIS A 183 -11.26 0.60 15.10
C HIS A 183 -11.24 -0.94 15.11
N ARG A 184 -12.23 -1.54 15.77
CA ARG A 184 -12.50 -2.99 15.66
C ARG A 184 -12.92 -3.31 14.22
N LEU A 185 -12.21 -4.24 13.59
CA LEU A 185 -12.46 -4.74 12.24
C LEU A 185 -13.01 -6.16 12.26
N PHE A 186 -12.66 -6.94 13.29
CA PHE A 186 -12.94 -8.37 13.34
C PHE A 186 -13.58 -8.78 14.67
N PRO A 187 -14.33 -9.91 14.69
CA PRO A 187 -14.75 -10.53 15.94
C PRO A 187 -13.57 -10.93 16.82
N SER A 188 -13.80 -11.01 18.12
CA SER A 188 -12.74 -11.34 19.07
C SER A 188 -12.21 -12.76 18.84
N LYS A 189 -10.89 -12.93 18.94
CA LYS A 189 -10.19 -14.21 18.80
C LYS A 189 -10.54 -14.97 17.51
N SER A 190 -10.56 -14.26 16.38
CA SER A 190 -10.95 -14.82 15.09
C SER A 190 -9.82 -14.89 14.06
N LEU A 191 -8.71 -14.17 14.27
CA LEU A 191 -7.56 -14.13 13.36
C LEU A 191 -6.36 -14.84 13.96
N HIS A 192 -5.58 -15.51 13.11
CA HIS A 192 -4.31 -16.14 13.48
C HIS A 192 -3.13 -15.19 13.24
N PHE A 193 -3.22 -14.38 12.20
CA PHE A 193 -2.12 -13.55 11.73
C PHE A 193 -2.60 -12.18 11.27
N PHE A 194 -1.93 -11.13 11.74
CA PHE A 194 -2.09 -9.79 11.19
C PHE A 194 -0.82 -9.39 10.48
N HIS A 195 -0.98 -8.80 9.30
CA HIS A 195 0.08 -8.13 8.59
C HIS A 195 -0.28 -6.66 8.38
N SER A 196 0.73 -5.79 8.34
CA SER A 196 0.60 -4.45 7.79
C SER A 196 1.94 -4.01 7.25
N SER A 197 1.97 -3.54 6.01
CA SER A 197 3.15 -2.92 5.41
C SER A 197 2.82 -1.49 4.99
N TYR A 198 3.71 -0.56 5.32
CA TYR A 198 3.68 0.84 4.89
C TYR A 198 2.35 1.57 5.19
N SER A 199 1.70 1.21 6.29
CA SER A 199 0.41 1.82 6.66
C SER A 199 0.38 2.45 8.06
N LEU A 200 1.13 1.91 9.02
CA LEU A 200 1.08 2.36 10.42
C LEU A 200 1.78 3.69 10.72
N HIS A 201 2.51 4.25 9.75
CA HIS A 201 3.04 5.61 9.85
C HIS A 201 1.97 6.67 9.54
N TRP A 202 0.81 6.28 8.98
CA TRP A 202 -0.33 7.18 8.81
C TRP A 202 -1.13 7.27 10.10
N LEU A 203 -1.21 8.49 10.65
CA LEU A 203 -1.95 8.79 11.86
C LEU A 203 -3.46 8.76 11.59
N SER A 204 -4.24 8.55 12.66
CA SER A 204 -5.71 8.60 12.58
C SER A 204 -6.24 9.98 12.23
N LYS A 205 -5.46 11.03 12.53
CA LYS A 205 -5.75 12.43 12.21
C LYS A 205 -4.48 13.28 12.30
N VAL A 206 -4.56 14.49 11.77
CA VAL A 206 -3.56 15.54 12.01
C VAL A 206 -3.55 15.88 13.51
N PRO A 207 -2.37 16.01 14.16
CA PRO A 207 -2.30 16.40 15.55
C PRO A 207 -2.99 17.74 15.83
N GLU A 208 -3.66 17.85 16.97
CA GLU A 208 -4.33 19.09 17.36
C GLU A 208 -3.34 20.12 17.92
N GLY A 209 -3.65 21.41 17.77
CA GLY A 209 -2.87 22.48 18.40
C GLY A 209 -1.59 22.91 17.67
N ILE A 210 -1.33 22.42 16.45
CA ILE A 210 -0.10 22.70 15.67
C ILE A 210 -0.25 23.81 14.62
N SER A 211 -1.18 24.77 14.81
CA SER A 211 -1.43 25.86 13.84
C SER A 211 -0.25 26.85 13.69
N ASN A 212 0.83 26.65 14.42
CA ASN A 212 2.06 27.44 14.39
C ASN A 212 3.15 26.82 13.50
N ASN A 213 2.90 25.70 12.81
CA ASN A 213 3.86 25.02 11.92
C ASN A 213 4.04 25.72 10.56
N LYS A 214 4.31 27.03 10.58
CA LYS A 214 4.29 27.88 9.40
C LYS A 214 5.33 27.48 8.35
N GLY A 215 4.93 27.52 7.08
CA GLY A 215 5.75 27.18 5.93
C GLY A 215 6.15 25.71 5.83
N ASN A 216 5.59 24.83 6.68
CA ASN A 216 5.86 23.40 6.66
C ASN A 216 4.53 22.64 6.55
N ILE A 217 4.61 21.42 6.00
CA ILE A 217 3.45 20.52 5.86
C ILE A 217 3.54 19.29 6.76
N TYR A 218 4.59 19.19 7.56
CA TYR A 218 4.90 18.13 8.50
C TYR A 218 5.91 18.66 9.51
N MET A 219 6.39 17.82 10.44
CA MET A 219 7.57 18.11 11.23
C MET A 219 8.76 18.43 10.32
N ALA A 220 9.37 19.59 10.55
CA ALA A 220 10.54 20.07 9.84
C ALA A 220 11.58 20.58 10.84
N LYS A 221 12.84 20.71 10.43
CA LYS A 221 13.91 21.18 11.33
C LYS A 221 13.60 22.52 12.02
N ALA A 222 12.85 23.40 11.35
CA ALA A 222 12.45 24.71 11.85
C ALA A 222 11.15 24.70 12.66
N SER A 223 10.44 23.57 12.75
CA SER A 223 9.17 23.48 13.46
C SER A 223 9.32 23.79 14.96
N PRO A 224 8.31 24.42 15.58
CA PRO A 224 8.27 24.62 17.03
C PRO A 224 8.30 23.30 17.82
N PRO A 225 8.91 23.26 19.03
CA PRO A 225 8.99 22.04 19.85
C PRO A 225 7.65 21.36 20.17
N ASP A 226 6.58 22.14 20.31
CA ASP A 226 5.21 21.67 20.55
C ASP A 226 4.63 20.89 19.37
N VAL A 227 5.05 21.20 18.12
CA VAL A 227 4.66 20.42 16.94
C VAL A 227 5.19 18.99 17.04
N PHE A 228 6.48 18.82 17.33
CA PHE A 228 7.09 17.49 17.51
C PHE A 228 6.40 16.69 18.61
N LYS A 229 6.10 17.34 19.73
CA LYS A 229 5.41 16.72 20.85
C LYS A 229 4.01 16.26 20.45
N ALA A 230 3.23 17.09 19.76
CA ALA A 230 1.88 16.75 19.34
C ALA A 230 1.85 15.56 18.37
N TYR A 231 2.79 15.50 17.43
CA TYR A 231 2.95 14.36 16.51
C TYR A 231 3.29 13.06 17.26
N LEU A 232 4.24 13.10 18.20
CA LEU A 232 4.58 11.95 19.03
C LEU A 232 3.39 11.48 19.87
N GLU A 233 2.69 12.39 20.55
CA GLU A 233 1.52 12.06 21.37
C GLU A 233 0.39 11.41 20.54
N GLN A 234 0.17 11.92 19.32
CA GLN A 234 -0.81 11.36 18.39
C GLN A 234 -0.41 9.96 17.93
N PHE A 235 0.87 9.74 17.58
CA PHE A 235 1.37 8.41 17.22
C PHE A 235 1.29 7.41 18.38
N GLN A 236 1.70 7.81 19.59
CA GLN A 236 1.60 6.97 20.80
C GLN A 236 0.17 6.50 21.03
N LYS A 237 -0.79 7.43 20.94
CA LYS A 237 -2.22 7.13 21.06
C LYS A 237 -2.69 6.15 19.99
N ASP A 238 -2.38 6.44 18.73
CA ASP A 238 -2.85 5.65 17.59
C ASP A 238 -2.24 4.24 17.58
N PHE A 239 -0.93 4.11 17.81
CA PHE A 239 -0.25 2.83 17.81
C PHE A 239 -0.64 1.98 19.02
N SER A 240 -0.77 2.57 20.21
CA SER A 240 -1.30 1.86 21.39
C SER A 240 -2.74 1.39 21.17
N LEU A 241 -3.59 2.24 20.59
CA LEU A 241 -4.97 1.87 20.24
C LEU A 241 -4.99 0.72 19.23
N PHE A 242 -4.18 0.79 18.17
CA PHE A 242 -4.04 -0.29 17.20
C PHE A 242 -3.68 -1.61 17.88
N LEU A 243 -2.63 -1.63 18.71
CA LEU A 243 -2.20 -2.83 19.44
C LEU A 243 -3.34 -3.38 20.30
N SER A 244 -3.98 -2.54 21.12
CA SER A 244 -5.07 -2.98 21.99
C SER A 244 -6.21 -3.66 21.22
N LEU A 245 -6.63 -3.06 20.10
CA LEU A 245 -7.70 -3.59 19.24
C LEU A 245 -7.30 -4.89 18.55
N ARG A 246 -6.09 -4.97 17.99
CA ARG A 246 -5.58 -6.20 17.38
C ARG A 246 -5.46 -7.33 18.40
N SER A 247 -5.13 -6.99 19.64
CA SER A 247 -5.00 -7.95 20.72
C SER A 247 -6.33 -8.63 21.09
N GLU A 248 -7.45 -7.94 20.93
CA GLU A 248 -8.79 -8.51 21.16
C GLU A 248 -9.22 -9.44 20.03
N GLU A 249 -8.76 -9.16 18.80
CA GLU A 249 -9.18 -9.82 17.55
C GLU A 249 -8.36 -11.06 17.23
N ILE A 250 -7.10 -11.08 17.65
CA ILE A 250 -6.18 -12.18 17.43
C ILE A 250 -6.39 -13.30 18.46
N ILE A 251 -6.17 -14.55 18.06
CA ILE A 251 -6.16 -15.68 19.00
C ILE A 251 -4.93 -15.63 19.92
N GLN A 252 -5.00 -16.36 21.04
CA GLN A 252 -3.83 -16.62 21.87
C GLN A 252 -2.75 -17.31 21.04
N GLY A 253 -1.51 -16.84 21.16
CA GLY A 253 -0.39 -17.34 20.34
C GLY A 253 -0.47 -16.96 18.87
N GLY A 254 -1.39 -16.08 18.45
CA GLY A 254 -1.34 -15.49 17.11
C GLY A 254 -0.18 -14.52 16.95
N ARG A 255 0.16 -14.20 15.69
CA ARG A 255 1.30 -13.34 15.33
C ARG A 255 0.87 -12.07 14.61
N VAL A 256 1.60 -10.98 14.84
CA VAL A 256 1.47 -9.73 14.09
C VAL A 256 2.81 -9.42 13.43
N ALA A 257 2.83 -9.18 12.13
CA ALA A 257 4.01 -8.75 11.39
C ALA A 257 3.78 -7.36 10.80
N LEU A 258 4.64 -6.41 11.17
CA LEU A 258 4.49 -5.00 10.83
C LEU A 258 5.74 -4.51 10.12
N THR A 259 5.55 -3.74 9.05
CA THR A 259 6.62 -2.98 8.40
C THR A 259 6.15 -1.56 8.16
N PHE A 260 6.88 -0.55 8.61
CA PHE A 260 6.53 0.85 8.34
C PHE A 260 7.76 1.75 8.38
N ILE A 261 7.66 2.91 7.73
CA ILE A 261 8.70 3.92 7.71
C ILE A 261 8.93 4.43 9.14
N GLY A 262 10.19 4.55 9.52
CA GLY A 262 10.64 5.11 10.78
C GLY A 262 11.85 6.03 10.58
N ARG A 263 12.61 6.23 11.65
CA ARG A 263 13.86 7.01 11.64
C ARG A 263 14.99 6.26 12.35
N SER A 264 16.22 6.53 11.91
CA SER A 264 17.44 5.85 12.39
C SER A 264 17.94 6.35 13.74
N ILE A 265 17.56 7.55 14.14
CA ILE A 265 17.98 8.17 15.40
C ILE A 265 16.78 8.76 16.15
N ASP A 266 16.96 8.93 17.46
CA ASP A 266 15.91 9.42 18.35
C ASP A 266 15.44 10.85 18.03
N ASP A 267 16.35 11.76 17.63
CA ASP A 267 15.97 13.15 17.33
C ASP A 267 15.05 13.23 16.08
N PRO A 268 13.79 13.66 16.24
CA PRO A 268 12.83 13.73 15.12
C PRO A 268 13.18 14.82 14.10
N ARG A 269 14.18 15.67 14.37
CA ARG A 269 14.71 16.68 13.42
C ARG A 269 15.72 16.12 12.43
N SER A 270 15.98 14.82 12.49
CA SER A 270 16.91 14.14 11.61
C SER A 270 16.47 14.22 10.14
N LYS A 271 17.46 14.22 9.23
CA LYS A 271 17.21 14.34 7.79
C LYS A 271 16.37 13.17 7.25
N ASP A 272 16.61 11.96 7.75
CA ASP A 272 15.85 10.76 7.36
C ASP A 272 14.38 10.79 7.80
N CYS A 273 14.01 11.70 8.72
CA CYS A 273 12.64 11.89 9.17
C CYS A 273 11.89 12.94 8.32
N CYS A 274 12.48 14.12 8.09
CA CYS A 274 11.73 15.29 7.59
C CYS A 274 11.97 15.61 6.11
N LEU A 275 13.15 15.26 5.57
CA LEU A 275 13.66 15.86 4.34
C LEU A 275 12.77 15.65 3.11
N TYR A 276 12.13 14.48 3.02
CA TYR A 276 11.22 14.16 1.92
C TYR A 276 10.03 15.13 1.86
N TRP A 277 9.44 15.45 3.02
CA TRP A 277 8.34 16.38 3.14
C TRP A 277 8.81 17.85 3.12
N ASP A 278 10.02 18.14 3.57
CA ASP A 278 10.64 19.47 3.46
C ASP A 278 10.79 19.91 1.99
N LEU A 279 11.19 18.99 1.10
CA LEU A 279 11.30 19.29 -0.33
C LEU A 279 9.92 19.57 -0.96
N LEU A 280 8.86 18.90 -0.49
CA LEU A 280 7.49 19.14 -0.95
C LEU A 280 6.94 20.47 -0.43
N ALA A 281 7.19 20.79 0.85
CA ALA A 281 6.86 22.09 1.43
C ALA A 281 7.56 23.23 0.68
N LYS A 282 8.84 23.04 0.32
CA LYS A 282 9.59 24.00 -0.49
C LYS A 282 8.94 24.22 -1.85
N SER A 283 8.56 23.14 -2.56
CA SER A 283 7.85 23.27 -3.84
C SER A 283 6.55 24.05 -3.71
N LEU A 284 5.77 23.83 -2.65
CA LEU A 284 4.55 24.61 -2.39
C LEU A 284 4.86 26.10 -2.15
N LEU A 285 5.90 26.42 -1.38
CA LEU A 285 6.32 27.80 -1.13
C LEU A 285 6.76 28.52 -2.42
N ASP A 286 7.46 27.83 -3.32
CA ASP A 286 7.87 28.42 -4.60
C ASP A 286 6.67 28.67 -5.54
N LEU A 287 5.66 27.80 -5.51
CA LEU A 287 4.40 28.05 -6.21
C LEU A 287 3.63 29.23 -5.59
N ALA A 288 3.65 29.38 -4.26
CA ALA A 288 3.09 30.56 -3.58
C ALA A 288 3.83 31.85 -3.98
N ALA A 289 5.16 31.81 -4.08
CA ALA A 289 5.97 32.93 -4.54
C ALA A 289 5.66 33.33 -6.00
N LYS A 290 5.18 32.39 -6.83
CA LYS A 290 4.65 32.65 -8.18
C LYS A 290 3.20 33.16 -8.21
N GLY A 291 2.52 33.21 -7.05
CA GLY A 291 1.13 33.60 -6.94
C GLY A 291 0.13 32.53 -7.39
N LEU A 292 0.55 31.26 -7.45
CA LEU A 292 -0.32 30.13 -7.81
C LEU A 292 -1.10 29.56 -6.62
N LEU A 293 -0.66 29.84 -5.39
CA LEU A 293 -1.40 29.57 -4.16
C LEU A 293 -1.09 30.62 -3.09
N VAL A 294 -1.89 30.62 -2.03
CA VAL A 294 -1.70 31.53 -0.89
C VAL A 294 -0.86 30.83 0.18
N GLU A 295 0.16 31.49 0.69
CA GLU A 295 1.06 30.93 1.72
C GLU A 295 0.29 30.50 2.99
N THR A 296 -0.80 31.17 3.33
CA THR A 296 -1.68 30.78 4.46
C THR A 296 -2.34 29.42 4.26
N ASP A 297 -2.54 28.97 3.03
CA ASP A 297 -3.10 27.65 2.74
C ASP A 297 -2.05 26.57 3.06
N ILE A 298 -0.76 26.87 2.87
CA ILE A 298 0.35 26.00 3.29
C ILE A 298 0.40 25.92 4.82
N ASP A 299 0.35 27.08 5.51
CA ASP A 299 0.41 27.17 6.98
C ASP A 299 -0.69 26.35 7.69
N THR A 300 -1.80 26.08 7.01
CA THR A 300 -2.95 25.33 7.56
C THR A 300 -2.94 23.85 7.18
N PHE A 301 -2.08 23.43 6.25
CA PHE A 301 -1.97 22.04 5.82
C PHE A 301 -0.89 21.31 6.63
N ASN A 302 -1.24 20.17 7.22
CA ASN A 302 -0.29 19.29 7.88
C ASN A 302 -0.64 17.83 7.57
N LEU A 303 0.37 17.00 7.32
CA LEU A 303 0.21 15.59 7.01
C LEU A 303 -0.10 14.79 8.28
N PRO A 304 -1.10 13.90 8.27
CA PRO A 304 -1.35 12.94 9.35
C PRO A 304 -0.36 11.78 9.26
N TYR A 305 0.92 12.05 9.42
CA TYR A 305 2.01 11.12 9.16
C TYR A 305 3.03 11.18 10.30
N TYR A 306 3.69 10.08 10.67
CA TYR A 306 4.75 10.07 11.68
C TYR A 306 5.82 9.01 11.38
N ASN A 307 7.10 9.40 11.49
CA ASN A 307 8.25 8.50 11.39
C ASN A 307 8.78 8.18 12.80
N PRO A 308 8.36 7.07 13.42
CA PRO A 308 8.81 6.72 14.76
C PRO A 308 10.25 6.26 14.81
N TYR A 309 10.90 6.47 15.95
CA TYR A 309 12.15 5.82 16.30
C TYR A 309 11.88 4.41 16.86
N GLU A 310 12.77 3.45 16.60
CA GLU A 310 12.68 2.08 17.16
C GLU A 310 12.41 2.09 18.67
N GLY A 311 13.07 2.98 19.42
CA GLY A 311 12.90 3.09 20.86
C GLY A 311 11.47 3.47 21.26
N GLU A 312 10.84 4.40 20.53
CA GLU A 312 9.45 4.80 20.76
C GLU A 312 8.49 3.63 20.50
N VAL A 313 8.70 2.89 19.41
CA VAL A 313 7.89 1.70 19.06
C VAL A 313 7.97 0.67 20.18
N ARG A 314 9.18 0.35 20.65
CA ARG A 314 9.41 -0.60 21.73
C ARG A 314 8.71 -0.17 23.02
N GLU A 315 8.88 1.09 23.41
CA GLU A 315 8.26 1.64 24.63
C GLU A 315 6.73 1.53 24.57
N ILE A 316 6.10 1.88 23.44
CA ILE A 316 4.63 1.81 23.29
C ILE A 316 4.14 0.36 23.42
N ILE A 317 4.82 -0.61 22.81
CA ILE A 317 4.43 -2.04 22.89
C ILE A 317 4.55 -2.56 24.32
N GLU A 318 5.64 -2.22 25.00
CA GLU A 318 5.87 -2.62 26.39
C GLU A 318 4.84 -1.99 27.34
N MET A 319 4.47 -0.72 27.12
CA MET A 319 3.45 -0.01 27.90
C MET A 319 2.04 -0.51 27.66
N GLU A 320 1.65 -0.78 26.41
CA GLU A 320 0.33 -1.33 26.08
C GLU A 320 0.19 -2.76 26.62
N GLY A 321 1.25 -3.57 26.48
CA GLY A 321 1.46 -4.78 27.26
C GLY A 321 0.78 -6.04 26.71
N SER A 322 -0.01 -5.98 25.64
CA SER A 322 -0.74 -7.15 25.11
C SER A 322 0.11 -8.15 24.33
N PHE A 323 1.28 -7.73 23.85
CA PHE A 323 2.14 -8.52 22.98
C PHE A 323 3.56 -8.64 23.54
N ASP A 324 4.22 -9.76 23.21
CA ASP A 324 5.66 -9.92 23.30
C ASP A 324 6.31 -9.53 21.97
N ILE A 325 7.49 -8.91 22.04
CA ILE A 325 8.30 -8.58 20.86
C ILE A 325 9.16 -9.77 20.51
N ASP A 326 8.88 -10.42 19.38
CA ASP A 326 9.69 -11.53 18.87
C ASP A 326 10.93 -11.01 18.16
N LYS A 327 10.73 -9.99 17.31
CA LYS A 327 11.80 -9.37 16.52
C LYS A 327 11.48 -7.91 16.28
N LEU A 328 12.48 -7.04 16.43
CA LEU A 328 12.39 -5.61 16.09
C LEU A 328 13.73 -5.20 15.45
N GLU A 329 13.71 -4.93 14.16
CA GLU A 329 14.89 -4.59 13.36
C GLU A 329 14.61 -3.38 12.48
N THR A 330 15.68 -2.72 12.05
CA THR A 330 15.61 -1.64 11.07
C THR A 330 16.45 -1.96 9.84
N PHE A 331 15.98 -1.52 8.67
CA PHE A 331 16.78 -1.54 7.46
C PHE A 331 16.56 -0.31 6.61
N ALA A 332 17.54 0.01 5.78
CA ALA A 332 17.49 1.14 4.88
C ALA A 332 17.22 0.68 3.43
N ILE A 333 16.38 1.43 2.72
CA ILE A 333 16.18 1.33 1.25
C ILE A 333 16.44 2.71 0.63
N ASN A 334 16.90 2.77 -0.61
CA ASN A 334 17.12 4.05 -1.30
C ASN A 334 15.78 4.72 -1.61
N TRP A 335 15.77 6.06 -1.73
CA TRP A 335 14.57 6.79 -2.17
C TRP A 335 14.15 6.44 -3.60
N ASP A 336 15.13 6.28 -4.50
CA ASP A 336 14.88 5.76 -5.83
C ASP A 336 15.13 4.25 -5.84
N ALA A 337 14.06 3.47 -5.97
CA ALA A 337 14.08 2.01 -6.13
C ALA A 337 15.01 1.55 -7.27
N ASN A 338 15.28 2.42 -8.25
CA ASN A 338 16.16 2.13 -9.38
C ASN A 338 17.64 2.38 -9.12
N ASP A 339 18.00 3.11 -8.07
CA ASP A 339 19.39 3.33 -7.66
C ASP A 339 19.92 2.09 -6.92
N ASP A 340 20.08 0.98 -7.63
CA ASP A 340 20.76 -0.21 -7.10
C ASP A 340 22.25 -0.14 -7.43
N ILE A 341 23.05 0.24 -6.43
CA ILE A 341 24.52 0.34 -6.55
C ILE A 341 25.16 -1.04 -6.79
N SER A 342 24.45 -2.14 -6.52
CA SER A 342 24.91 -3.48 -6.86
C SER A 342 24.80 -3.78 -8.37
N ASN A 343 23.95 -3.03 -9.07
CA ASN A 343 23.88 -3.05 -10.52
C ASN A 343 25.03 -2.22 -11.12
N LYS A 344 26.05 -2.92 -11.64
CA LYS A 344 27.24 -2.31 -12.25
C LYS A 344 26.94 -1.46 -13.49
N ASP A 345 25.74 -1.60 -14.06
CA ASP A 345 25.28 -0.86 -15.24
C ASP A 345 24.39 0.34 -14.88
N PHE A 346 24.18 0.63 -13.58
CA PHE A 346 23.37 1.78 -13.17
C PHE A 346 24.07 3.10 -13.50
N VAL A 347 23.41 3.92 -14.32
CA VAL A 347 23.80 5.30 -14.61
C VAL A 347 22.84 6.21 -13.86
N PHE A 348 23.38 7.02 -12.95
CA PHE A 348 22.59 8.02 -12.26
C PHE A 348 22.14 9.12 -13.24
N GLU A 349 20.83 9.25 -13.42
CA GLU A 349 20.22 10.31 -14.20
C GLU A 349 19.36 11.19 -13.28
N LYS A 350 19.87 12.39 -12.95
CA LYS A 350 19.24 13.36 -12.03
C LYS A 350 17.73 13.47 -12.23
N ASP A 351 17.32 13.78 -13.46
CA ASP A 351 15.92 14.09 -13.75
C ASP A 351 15.04 12.82 -13.68
N GLN A 352 15.59 11.66 -14.02
CA GLN A 352 14.86 10.39 -13.90
C GLN A 352 14.69 10.00 -12.44
N CYS A 353 15.74 10.08 -11.63
CA CYS A 353 15.67 9.80 -10.20
C CYS A 353 14.68 10.73 -9.49
N GLY A 354 14.73 12.03 -9.80
CA GLY A 354 13.77 13.01 -9.30
C GLY A 354 12.31 12.66 -9.64
N ARG A 355 12.04 12.29 -10.90
CA ARG A 355 10.70 11.85 -11.34
C ARG A 355 10.24 10.56 -10.67
N ASN A 356 11.13 9.58 -10.52
CA ASN A 356 10.80 8.29 -9.89
C ASN A 356 10.26 8.52 -8.47
N VAL A 357 11.00 9.30 -7.68
CA VAL A 357 10.61 9.63 -6.31
C VAL A 357 9.34 10.48 -6.30
N ALA A 358 9.24 11.51 -7.16
CA ALA A 358 8.06 12.35 -7.26
C ALA A 358 6.78 11.56 -7.53
N ASN A 359 6.83 10.57 -8.42
CA ASN A 359 5.69 9.71 -8.74
C ASN A 359 5.23 8.87 -7.54
N ILE A 360 6.17 8.36 -6.73
CA ILE A 360 5.84 7.63 -5.49
C ILE A 360 5.11 8.54 -4.52
N VAL A 361 5.64 9.76 -4.29
CA VAL A 361 5.01 10.74 -3.38
C VAL A 361 3.63 11.12 -3.88
N ARG A 362 3.52 11.34 -5.20
CA ARG A 362 2.28 11.74 -5.84
C ARG A 362 1.20 10.70 -5.60
N ALA A 363 1.51 9.43 -5.84
CA ALA A 363 0.58 8.33 -5.61
C ALA A 363 0.04 8.28 -4.16
N VAL A 364 0.84 8.65 -3.16
CA VAL A 364 0.42 8.58 -1.74
C VAL A 364 -0.16 9.89 -1.20
N ALA A 365 0.28 11.05 -1.68
CA ALA A 365 -0.06 12.35 -1.11
C ALA A 365 -1.05 13.16 -1.95
N GLU A 366 -1.14 12.93 -3.27
CA GLU A 366 -1.99 13.71 -4.18
C GLU A 366 -3.45 13.78 -3.73
N PRO A 367 -4.13 12.70 -3.29
CA PRO A 367 -5.51 12.82 -2.84
C PRO A 367 -5.71 13.83 -1.71
N MET A 368 -4.77 13.90 -0.76
CA MET A 368 -4.81 14.88 0.35
C MET A 368 -4.48 16.28 -0.15
N LEU A 369 -3.48 16.42 -1.02
CA LEU A 369 -3.09 17.71 -1.59
C LEU A 369 -4.21 18.30 -2.46
N VAL A 370 -4.86 17.51 -3.31
CA VAL A 370 -6.00 17.92 -4.14
C VAL A 370 -7.16 18.38 -3.27
N SER A 371 -7.45 17.66 -2.17
CA SER A 371 -8.53 18.03 -1.27
C SER A 371 -8.34 19.40 -0.60
N HIS A 372 -7.09 19.84 -0.42
CA HIS A 372 -6.76 21.07 0.30
C HIS A 372 -6.39 22.24 -0.65
N PHE A 373 -5.56 21.97 -1.65
CA PHE A 373 -5.02 22.97 -2.59
C PHE A 373 -5.72 22.99 -3.95
N GLY A 374 -6.56 22.00 -4.25
CA GLY A 374 -7.18 21.83 -5.57
C GLY A 374 -6.28 21.11 -6.58
N ASP A 375 -6.89 20.61 -7.65
CA ASP A 375 -6.23 19.77 -8.66
C ASP A 375 -5.31 20.54 -9.62
N GLU A 376 -5.61 21.83 -9.85
CA GLU A 376 -4.98 22.63 -10.91
C GLU A 376 -3.46 22.81 -10.76
N ILE A 377 -2.93 22.67 -9.54
CA ILE A 377 -1.50 22.88 -9.26
C ILE A 377 -0.68 21.59 -9.21
N MET A 378 -1.29 20.39 -9.23
CA MET A 378 -0.59 19.14 -8.91
C MET A 378 0.54 18.83 -9.88
N ASP A 379 0.32 19.02 -11.18
CA ASP A 379 1.35 18.76 -12.20
C ASP A 379 2.57 19.66 -12.03
N GLU A 380 2.36 20.97 -11.80
CA GLU A 380 3.47 21.90 -11.59
C GLU A 380 4.13 21.65 -10.21
N LEU A 381 3.37 21.33 -9.16
CA LEU A 381 3.90 20.97 -7.85
C LEU A 381 4.86 19.78 -7.92
N PHE A 382 4.42 18.68 -8.54
CA PHE A 382 5.24 17.47 -8.63
C PHE A 382 6.42 17.62 -9.60
N LYS A 383 6.34 18.54 -10.56
CA LYS A 383 7.49 18.93 -11.38
C LYS A 383 8.57 19.64 -10.55
N TRP A 384 8.19 20.66 -9.76
CA TRP A 384 9.13 21.36 -8.86
C TRP A 384 9.73 20.39 -7.82
N TYR A 385 8.88 19.53 -7.26
CA TYR A 385 9.32 18.51 -6.34
C TYR A 385 10.33 17.54 -6.97
N ALA A 386 10.07 17.05 -8.18
CA ALA A 386 11.00 16.18 -8.92
C ALA A 386 12.35 16.86 -9.15
N GLU A 387 12.37 18.14 -9.51
CA GLU A 387 13.60 18.91 -9.69
C GLU A 387 14.42 18.99 -8.40
N TYR A 388 13.77 19.31 -7.27
CA TYR A 388 14.45 19.38 -5.97
C TYR A 388 14.95 18.04 -5.46
N VAL A 389 14.18 16.97 -5.66
CA VAL A 389 14.65 15.62 -5.31
C VAL A 389 15.84 15.24 -6.17
N GLY A 390 15.80 15.49 -7.48
CA GLY A 390 16.92 15.22 -8.37
C GLY A 390 18.19 15.95 -7.94
N GLU A 391 18.09 17.25 -7.62
CA GLU A 391 19.20 18.05 -7.09
C GLU A 391 19.77 17.50 -5.79
N HIS A 392 18.90 17.10 -4.88
CA HIS A 392 19.30 16.50 -3.62
C HIS A 392 20.05 15.18 -3.82
N LEU A 393 19.52 14.29 -4.66
CA LEU A 393 20.11 12.99 -4.96
C LEU A 393 21.44 13.08 -5.73
N CYS A 394 21.73 14.20 -6.42
CA CYS A 394 23.06 14.48 -6.97
C CYS A 394 24.13 14.61 -5.88
N VAL A 395 23.74 15.05 -4.68
CA VAL A 395 24.67 15.38 -3.59
C VAL A 395 24.69 14.27 -2.54
N GLU A 396 23.53 13.73 -2.19
CA GLU A 396 23.36 12.81 -1.07
C GLU A 396 22.41 11.66 -1.42
N LYS A 397 22.93 10.42 -1.44
CA LYS A 397 22.12 9.22 -1.61
C LYS A 397 21.33 8.92 -0.34
N THR A 398 20.10 9.42 -0.31
CA THR A 398 19.24 9.35 0.87
C THR A 398 18.41 8.08 0.87
N LYS A 399 18.11 7.59 2.08
CA LYS A 399 17.44 6.31 2.30
C LYS A 399 16.22 6.49 3.19
N HIS A 400 15.19 5.68 2.94
CA HIS A 400 14.11 5.45 3.89
C HIS A 400 14.57 4.43 4.92
N ILE A 401 14.31 4.73 6.19
CA ILE A 401 14.49 3.77 7.27
C ILE A 401 13.17 3.06 7.47
N ASN A 402 13.21 1.75 7.48
CA ASN A 402 12.07 0.89 7.72
C ASN A 402 12.26 0.17 9.04
N ILE A 403 11.21 0.14 9.83
CA ILE A 403 11.09 -0.70 11.02
C ILE A 403 10.34 -1.95 10.60
N VAL A 404 10.90 -3.13 10.88
CA VAL A 404 10.21 -4.42 10.77
C VAL A 404 10.13 -5.06 12.14
N LEU A 405 8.93 -5.51 12.46
CA LEU A 405 8.58 -5.99 13.78
C LEU A 405 7.68 -7.21 13.68
N THR A 406 7.95 -8.22 14.49
CA THR A 406 7.01 -9.32 14.74
C THR A 406 6.67 -9.45 16.21
N LEU A 407 5.40 -9.70 16.47
CA LEU A 407 4.81 -9.74 17.80
C LEU A 407 4.02 -11.02 18.01
N THR A 408 4.05 -11.52 19.24
CA THR A 408 3.25 -12.65 19.70
C THR A 408 2.22 -12.19 20.72
N LYS A 409 0.95 -12.61 20.54
CA LYS A 409 -0.10 -12.33 21.53
C LYS A 409 0.20 -13.10 22.83
N LYS A 410 0.35 -12.36 23.93
CA LYS A 410 0.50 -12.92 25.29
C LYS A 410 -0.74 -13.71 25.71
N GLU A 411 -0.52 -14.66 26.61
CA GLU A 411 -1.59 -15.47 27.24
C GLU A 411 -2.62 -14.65 28.02
#